data_AF-A0A0D0V1P1-F1
#
_entry.id   AF-A0A0D0V1P1-F1
#
_cell.length_a   1.000
_cell.length_b   1.000
_cell.length_c   1.000
_cell.angle_alpha   90.00
_cell.angle_beta   90.00
_cell.angle_gamma   90.00
#
_symmetry.space_group_name_H-M   'P 1'
#
loop_
_entity.id
_entity.type
_entity.pdbx_description
1 polymer ?
#
loop_
_entity_poly.entity_id
_entity_poly.type
_entity_poly.pdbx_seq_one_letter_code
_entity_poly.pdbx_strand_id
1 'polypeptide(L)'
;MFSGPPLARTIIPDSASPSGGGALHKMDYNVLALNHREPSLTDMHIAGLPIQVYGLEEIENNKKPLAVMIATHGRMNSKKNMKFFAQGVLGELSKKDDKERLRDLIVITFNPKHLIDMAAIIGEEIEGLLK
;
A
#
# COMPACT_ATOMS: atom_id res chain seq x y z
N MET A 1 -36.13 52.65 3.27
CA MET A 1 -37.01 51.62 3.89
C MET A 1 -37.65 50.81 2.78
N PHE A 2 -37.16 49.59 2.49
CA PHE A 2 -37.91 48.54 1.81
C PHE A 2 -37.30 47.19 2.23
N SER A 3 -37.86 46.60 3.29
CA SER A 3 -37.57 45.23 3.73
C SER A 3 -38.64 44.30 3.16
N GLY A 4 -38.31 43.60 2.08
CA GLY A 4 -39.07 42.41 1.67
C GLY A 4 -38.63 41.20 2.50
N PRO A 5 -39.52 40.24 2.80
CA PRO A 5 -39.13 39.04 3.52
C PRO A 5 -38.17 38.19 2.67
N PRO A 6 -37.16 37.53 3.27
CA PRO A 6 -36.30 36.64 2.51
C PRO A 6 -37.13 35.45 2.04
N LEU A 7 -37.15 35.21 0.73
CA LEU A 7 -37.68 33.96 0.18
C LEU A 7 -36.83 32.82 0.74
N ALA A 8 -37.44 31.99 1.59
CA ALA A 8 -36.84 30.74 2.02
C ALA A 8 -36.57 29.90 0.76
N ARG A 9 -35.30 29.84 0.34
CA ARG A 9 -34.87 28.87 -0.66
C ARG A 9 -35.00 27.51 0.00
N THR A 10 -36.08 26.80 -0.30
CA THR A 10 -36.15 25.36 -0.09
C THR A 10 -34.99 24.76 -0.86
N ILE A 11 -33.94 24.36 -0.16
CA ILE A 11 -32.85 23.57 -0.74
C ILE A 11 -33.48 22.21 -1.01
N ILE A 12 -33.96 22.02 -2.24
CA ILE A 12 -34.26 20.69 -2.74
C ILE A 12 -32.88 20.02 -2.90
N PRO A 13 -32.56 18.95 -2.17
CA PRO A 13 -31.31 18.24 -2.40
C PRO A 13 -31.38 17.65 -3.79
N ASP A 14 -30.63 18.26 -4.71
CA ASP A 14 -30.42 17.72 -6.04
C ASP A 14 -29.53 16.49 -5.89
N SER A 15 -30.15 15.32 -5.80
CA SER A 15 -29.48 14.02 -5.66
C SER A 15 -28.68 13.61 -6.91
N ALA A 16 -28.54 14.50 -7.89
CA ALA A 16 -27.83 14.27 -9.15
C ALA A 16 -26.50 15.03 -9.29
N SER A 17 -26.10 15.89 -8.34
CA SER A 17 -24.85 16.66 -8.43
C SER A 17 -23.75 16.10 -7.52
N PRO A 18 -22.67 15.48 -8.04
CA PRO A 18 -21.61 14.86 -7.24
C PRO A 18 -20.62 15.88 -6.62
N SER A 19 -20.87 17.18 -6.73
CA SER A 19 -19.96 18.25 -6.29
C SER A 19 -20.28 18.84 -4.91
N GLY A 20 -21.19 18.23 -4.15
CA GLY A 20 -21.37 18.56 -2.73
C GLY A 20 -20.12 18.18 -1.94
N GLY A 21 -19.58 19.11 -1.15
CA GLY A 21 -18.33 18.98 -0.36
C GLY A 21 -18.29 17.89 0.74
N GLY A 22 -19.11 16.85 0.63
CA GLY A 22 -19.10 15.63 1.44
C GLY A 22 -18.57 14.39 0.71
N ALA A 23 -18.33 14.45 -0.60
CA ALA A 23 -17.69 13.37 -1.36
C ALA A 23 -16.22 13.69 -1.61
N LEU A 24 -15.38 13.60 -0.57
CA LEU A 24 -13.94 13.48 -0.79
C LEU A 24 -13.72 12.30 -1.74
N HIS A 25 -13.05 12.54 -2.86
CA HIS A 25 -12.61 11.52 -3.82
C HIS A 25 -11.75 10.46 -3.11
N LYS A 26 -12.39 9.50 -2.45
CA LYS A 26 -11.73 8.39 -1.79
C LYS A 26 -11.32 7.43 -2.90
N MET A 27 -10.02 7.38 -3.18
CA MET A 27 -9.45 6.45 -4.15
C MET A 27 -9.86 5.02 -3.79
N ASP A 28 -10.36 4.28 -4.76
CA ASP A 28 -10.62 2.84 -4.61
C ASP A 28 -9.30 2.09 -4.75
N TYR A 29 -8.69 1.77 -3.60
CA TYR A 29 -7.41 1.09 -3.55
C TYR A 29 -7.50 -0.38 -3.97
N ASN A 30 -8.69 -0.98 -4.02
CA ASN A 30 -8.86 -2.37 -4.45
C ASN A 30 -8.48 -2.56 -5.92
N VAL A 31 -8.57 -1.50 -6.73
CA VAL A 31 -8.14 -1.52 -8.15
C VAL A 31 -6.66 -1.87 -8.28
N LEU A 32 -5.83 -1.53 -7.27
CA LEU A 32 -4.40 -1.87 -7.27
C LEU A 32 -4.14 -3.37 -7.18
N ALA A 33 -5.10 -4.16 -6.71
CA ALA A 33 -4.97 -5.62 -6.66
C ALA A 33 -4.99 -6.28 -8.04
N LEU A 34 -5.51 -5.58 -9.07
CA LEU A 34 -5.61 -6.06 -10.45
C LEU A 34 -6.26 -7.46 -10.58
N ASN A 35 -7.18 -7.80 -9.68
CA ASN A 35 -7.84 -9.11 -9.58
C ASN A 35 -6.90 -10.31 -9.36
N HIS A 36 -5.69 -10.09 -8.85
CA HIS A 36 -4.78 -11.16 -8.49
C HIS A 36 -5.21 -11.88 -7.22
N ARG A 37 -4.64 -13.06 -6.95
CA ARG A 37 -4.82 -13.74 -5.66
C ARG A 37 -4.16 -12.93 -4.55
N GLU A 38 -4.77 -12.93 -3.37
CA GLU A 38 -4.14 -12.30 -2.19
C GLU A 38 -2.83 -13.04 -1.84
N PRO A 39 -1.71 -12.30 -1.69
CA PRO A 39 -0.44 -12.90 -1.28
C PRO A 39 -0.45 -13.27 0.20
N SER A 40 0.43 -14.17 0.61
CA SER A 40 0.71 -14.45 2.01
C SER A 40 1.12 -13.18 2.75
N LEU A 41 0.75 -13.08 4.02
CA LEU A 41 1.09 -11.96 4.90
C LEU A 41 1.68 -12.51 6.20
N THR A 42 2.87 -12.02 6.53
CA THR A 42 3.54 -12.28 7.80
C THR A 42 3.75 -10.95 8.53
N ASP A 43 3.15 -10.80 9.71
CA ASP A 43 3.44 -9.69 10.61
C ASP A 43 4.72 -10.00 11.39
N MET A 44 5.69 -9.08 11.37
CA MET A 44 6.98 -9.24 12.05
C MET A 44 7.36 -7.96 12.79
N HIS A 45 8.31 -8.09 13.73
CA HIS A 45 8.91 -6.94 14.40
C HIS A 45 10.41 -6.93 14.12
N ILE A 46 10.92 -5.80 13.60
CA ILE A 46 12.35 -5.56 13.43
C ILE A 46 12.74 -4.39 14.33
N ALA A 47 13.65 -4.61 15.28
CA ALA A 47 14.05 -3.63 16.29
C ALA A 47 12.84 -2.93 16.98
N GLY A 48 11.76 -3.68 17.25
CA GLY A 48 10.53 -3.16 17.85
C GLY A 48 9.57 -2.46 16.89
N LEU A 49 9.92 -2.34 15.60
CA LEU A 49 9.07 -1.74 14.57
C LEU A 49 8.14 -2.80 13.94
N PRO A 50 6.82 -2.60 13.95
CA PRO A 50 5.88 -3.54 13.37
C PRO A 50 5.86 -3.41 11.83
N ILE A 51 6.39 -4.43 11.16
CA ILE A 51 6.45 -4.53 9.70
C ILE A 51 5.49 -5.62 9.20
N GLN A 52 5.10 -5.49 7.93
CA GLN A 52 4.29 -6.47 7.23
C GLN A 52 5.04 -6.96 6.00
N VAL A 53 5.30 -8.25 5.95
CA VAL A 53 5.98 -8.90 4.84
C VAL A 53 4.96 -9.67 4.02
N TYR A 54 4.90 -9.38 2.72
CA TYR A 54 4.04 -10.07 1.77
C TYR A 54 4.86 -10.97 0.84
N GLY A 55 4.33 -12.15 0.53
CA GLY A 55 4.90 -13.04 -0.49
C GLY A 55 5.91 -14.07 0.04
N LEU A 56 5.99 -14.28 1.36
CA LEU A 56 7.02 -15.13 1.97
C LEU A 56 6.78 -16.62 1.72
N GLU A 57 5.53 -17.08 1.82
CA GLU A 57 5.15 -18.48 1.56
C GLU A 57 5.36 -18.86 0.08
N GLU A 58 5.15 -17.91 -0.83
CA GLU A 58 5.27 -18.11 -2.27
C GLU A 58 6.71 -18.32 -2.73
N ILE A 59 7.70 -18.03 -1.89
CA ILE A 59 9.12 -18.12 -2.21
C ILE A 59 9.87 -19.15 -1.37
N GLU A 60 9.23 -19.78 -0.38
CA GLU A 60 9.87 -20.65 0.62
C GLU A 60 10.74 -21.76 -0.01
N ASN A 61 10.32 -22.29 -1.15
CA ASN A 61 11.00 -23.40 -1.85
C ASN A 61 11.69 -22.98 -3.14
N ASN A 62 11.85 -21.69 -3.39
CA ASN A 62 12.47 -21.19 -4.62
C ASN A 62 13.96 -20.89 -4.40
N LYS A 63 14.77 -21.16 -5.42
CA LYS A 63 16.23 -20.98 -5.42
C LYS A 63 16.69 -19.72 -6.15
N LYS A 64 15.75 -18.91 -6.64
CA LYS A 64 16.10 -17.67 -7.34
C LYS A 64 16.61 -16.63 -6.32
N PRO A 65 17.49 -15.70 -6.73
CA PRO A 65 17.91 -14.62 -5.86
C PRO A 65 16.70 -13.81 -5.37
N LEU A 66 16.69 -13.50 -4.07
CA LEU A 66 15.63 -12.71 -3.45
C LEU A 66 15.84 -11.21 -3.65
N ALA A 67 14.82 -10.52 -4.12
CA ALA A 67 14.69 -9.08 -4.09
C ALA A 67 13.69 -8.67 -3.01
N VAL A 68 13.98 -7.56 -2.33
CA VAL A 68 13.12 -7.00 -1.29
C VAL A 68 12.65 -5.63 -1.76
N MET A 69 11.35 -5.45 -1.88
CA MET A 69 10.76 -4.13 -2.11
C MET A 69 10.24 -3.57 -0.80
N ILE A 70 10.78 -2.42 -0.43
CA ILE A 70 10.40 -1.69 0.78
C ILE A 70 9.46 -0.57 0.35
N ALA A 71 8.20 -0.62 0.79
CA ALA A 71 7.17 0.32 0.35
C ALA A 71 6.41 0.92 1.53
N THR A 72 6.16 2.23 1.47
CA THR A 72 5.37 2.96 2.47
C THR A 72 4.22 3.69 1.82
N HIS A 73 3.12 3.84 2.55
CA HIS A 73 2.00 4.65 2.09
C HIS A 73 2.30 6.16 2.23
N GLY A 74 1.75 6.98 1.34
CA GLY A 74 1.83 8.45 1.47
C GLY A 74 0.96 9.02 2.60
N ARG A 75 1.05 10.34 2.82
CA ARG A 75 0.33 11.08 3.89
C ARG A 75 -1.20 10.94 3.85
N MET A 76 -1.81 10.73 2.67
CA MET A 76 -3.27 10.58 2.50
C MET A 76 -3.71 9.13 2.25
N ASN A 77 -2.81 8.17 2.43
CA ASN A 77 -3.10 6.75 2.31
C ASN A 77 -2.91 6.06 3.67
N SER A 78 -3.33 4.80 3.79
CA SER A 78 -3.26 4.04 5.03
C SER A 78 -2.53 2.71 4.84
N LYS A 79 -1.92 2.20 5.91
CA LYS A 79 -1.27 0.88 5.95
C LYS A 79 -2.18 -0.23 5.43
N LYS A 80 -3.49 -0.18 5.73
CA LYS A 80 -4.47 -1.19 5.28
C LYS A 80 -4.55 -1.30 3.75
N ASN A 81 -4.34 -0.20 3.03
CA ASN A 81 -4.43 -0.17 1.58
C ASN A 81 -3.15 -0.68 0.90
N MET A 82 -2.04 -0.84 1.65
CA MET A 82 -0.79 -1.37 1.11
C MET A 82 -0.90 -2.84 0.72
N LYS A 83 -1.88 -3.57 1.28
CA LYS A 83 -2.22 -4.94 0.87
C LYS A 83 -2.49 -5.02 -0.63
N PHE A 84 -3.35 -4.14 -1.16
CA PHE A 84 -3.73 -4.16 -2.57
C PHE A 84 -2.57 -3.78 -3.50
N PHE A 85 -1.71 -2.88 -3.05
CA PHE A 85 -0.47 -2.57 -3.75
C PHE A 85 0.46 -3.79 -3.83
N ALA A 86 0.71 -4.46 -2.70
CA ALA A 86 1.54 -5.67 -2.67
C ALA A 86 0.96 -6.79 -3.53
N GLN A 87 -0.36 -6.98 -3.47
CA GLN A 87 -1.11 -7.94 -4.29
C GLN A 87 -0.96 -7.66 -5.79
N GLY A 88 -1.09 -6.41 -6.22
CA GLY A 88 -0.88 -6.03 -7.62
C GLY A 88 0.52 -6.35 -8.11
N VAL A 89 1.53 -5.94 -7.34
CA VAL A 89 2.95 -6.12 -7.72
C VAL A 89 3.33 -7.61 -7.75
N LEU A 90 3.01 -8.37 -6.70
CA LEU A 90 3.33 -9.80 -6.63
C LEU A 90 2.53 -10.61 -7.65
N GLY A 91 1.28 -10.22 -7.91
CA GLY A 91 0.46 -10.85 -8.93
C GLY A 91 0.98 -10.62 -10.35
N GLU A 92 1.38 -9.39 -10.71
CA GLU A 92 2.02 -9.13 -12.00
C GLU A 92 3.35 -9.89 -12.15
N LEU A 93 4.12 -10.04 -11.08
CA LEU A 93 5.32 -10.87 -11.09
C LEU A 93 4.99 -12.36 -11.31
N SER A 94 3.91 -12.87 -10.73
CA SER A 94 3.49 -14.27 -10.89
C SER A 94 3.03 -14.62 -12.31
N LYS A 95 2.66 -13.62 -13.13
CA LYS A 95 2.32 -13.81 -14.55
C LYS A 95 3.55 -14.05 -15.43
N LYS A 96 4.74 -13.67 -14.96
CA LYS A 96 5.98 -13.86 -15.72
C LYS A 96 6.39 -15.32 -15.70
N ASP A 97 6.76 -15.83 -16.86
CA ASP A 97 7.33 -17.17 -16.98
C ASP A 97 8.62 -17.28 -16.19
N ASP A 98 8.96 -18.51 -15.80
CA ASP A 98 10.15 -18.79 -14.98
C ASP A 98 11.46 -18.31 -15.62
N LYS A 99 11.52 -18.27 -16.95
CA LYS A 99 12.67 -17.79 -17.72
C LYS A 99 12.80 -16.26 -17.69
N GLU A 100 11.69 -15.54 -17.54
CA GLU A 100 11.66 -14.08 -17.45
C GLU A 100 11.82 -13.59 -16.01
N ARG A 101 11.32 -14.37 -15.05
CA ARG A 101 11.43 -14.09 -13.62
C ARG A 101 12.82 -14.46 -13.11
N LEU A 102 13.73 -13.50 -13.16
CA LEU A 102 15.12 -13.63 -12.69
C LEU A 102 15.28 -13.65 -11.17
N ARG A 103 14.31 -13.10 -10.43
CA ARG A 103 14.35 -12.95 -8.97
C ARG A 103 13.00 -13.26 -8.36
N ASP A 104 13.05 -13.70 -7.11
CA ASP A 104 11.89 -13.68 -6.24
C ASP A 104 11.73 -12.30 -5.62
N LEU A 105 10.51 -11.96 -5.25
CA LEU A 105 10.19 -10.66 -4.66
C LEU A 105 9.34 -10.86 -3.42
N ILE A 106 9.75 -10.22 -2.35
CA ILE A 106 8.88 -9.95 -1.20
C ILE A 106 8.63 -8.45 -1.10
N VAL A 107 7.46 -8.10 -0.56
CA VAL A 107 7.09 -6.71 -0.32
C VAL A 107 6.99 -6.46 1.17
N ILE A 108 7.83 -5.55 1.68
CA ILE A 108 7.81 -5.14 3.08
C ILE A 108 7.12 -3.78 3.17
N THR A 109 6.12 -3.68 4.05
CA THR A 109 5.39 -2.44 4.29
C THR A 109 5.37 -2.09 5.77
N PHE A 110 5.39 -0.79 6.07
CA PHE A 110 5.39 -0.26 7.43
C PHE A 110 4.79 1.14 7.45
N ASN A 111 4.57 1.67 8.65
CA ASN A 111 4.02 3.00 8.83
C ASN A 111 5.12 4.07 8.56
N PRO A 112 4.88 5.10 7.73
CA PRO A 112 5.85 6.13 7.38
C PRO A 112 6.54 6.82 8.56
N LYS A 113 5.90 6.83 9.74
CA LYS A 113 6.50 7.35 10.99
C LYS A 113 7.80 6.63 11.38
N HIS A 114 8.05 5.45 10.86
CA HIS A 114 9.21 4.60 11.16
C HIS A 114 10.18 4.47 9.98
N LEU A 115 10.07 5.32 8.96
CA LEU A 115 10.91 5.26 7.75
C LEU A 115 12.38 5.55 8.02
N ILE A 116 12.66 6.52 8.88
CA ILE A 116 14.04 6.87 9.26
C ILE A 116 14.66 5.70 10.04
N ASP A 117 13.91 5.14 10.98
CA ASP A 117 14.36 4.03 11.82
C ASP A 117 14.65 2.76 10.98
N MET A 118 13.76 2.40 10.04
CA MET A 118 13.99 1.24 9.15
C MET A 118 15.17 1.42 8.21
N ALA A 119 15.35 2.62 7.65
CA ALA A 119 16.50 2.89 6.78
C ALA A 119 17.82 2.78 7.55
N ALA A 120 17.85 3.23 8.81
CA ALA A 120 19.00 3.10 9.69
C ALA A 120 19.29 1.62 10.02
N ILE A 121 18.29 0.85 10.43
CA ILE A 121 18.46 -0.57 10.78
C ILE A 121 18.98 -1.39 9.59
N ILE A 122 18.38 -1.21 8.41
CA ILE A 122 18.80 -1.92 7.20
C ILE A 122 20.20 -1.48 6.76
N GLY A 123 20.52 -0.18 6.89
CA GLY A 123 21.86 0.33 6.61
C GLY A 123 22.91 -0.30 7.52
N GLU A 124 22.66 -0.38 8.82
CA GLU A 124 23.57 -0.97 9.81
C GLU A 124 23.77 -2.48 9.60
N GLU A 125 22.71 -3.24 9.28
CA GLU A 125 22.83 -4.68 8.98
C GLU A 125 23.59 -4.93 7.66
N ILE A 126 23.38 -4.11 6.63
CA ILE A 126 24.10 -4.26 5.35
C ILE A 126 25.58 -3.88 5.50
N GLU A 127 25.91 -2.82 6.24
CA GLU A 127 27.30 -2.48 6.54
C GLU A 127 27.99 -3.54 7.41
N GLY A 128 27.24 -4.18 8.33
CA GLY A 128 27.73 -5.30 9.15
C GLY A 128 28.02 -6.57 8.35
N LEU A 129 27.34 -6.79 7.23
CA LEU A 129 27.56 -7.93 6.32
C LEU A 129 28.70 -7.71 5.30
N LEU A 130 29.21 -6.48 5.19
CA LEU A 130 30.29 -6.09 4.26
C LEU A 130 31.67 -5.92 4.96
N LYS A 131 31.78 -6.29 6.23
CA LYS A 131 33.04 -6.41 6.98
C LYS A 131 33.41 -7.87 7.17
#